data_AF-A0A1M5HB11-F1
#
_entry.id   AF-A0A1M5HB11-F1
#
_cell.length_a   1.000
_cell.length_b   1.000
_cell.length_c   1.000
_cell.angle_alpha   90.00
_cell.angle_beta   90.00
_cell.angle_gamma   90.00
#
_symmetry.space_group_name_H-M   'P 1'
#
loop_
_entity.id
_entity.type
_entity.pdbx_description
1 polymer ?
#
loop_
_entity_poly.entity_id
_entity_poly.type
_entity_poly.pdbx_seq_one_letter_code
_entity_poly.pdbx_strand_id
1 'polypeptide(L)'
;MEEDREDNLASAFHAWTRDQSSNPRVLRTEGVEIYRGPQVYKSATLRTFGDRDAGSVSRTELRFGSYRRKDFEPGYDFDHPDRTWHCNDEQIDRVRALLNGDFLEDGYYLRVERGSSLSGLAEAMRDGAVDAESIADLIAALAAVPGVTEALASTDLVQFVTGAVEREKQRAGIARLQSAVEDSDSSEQDLQSILEDHWWMFGGRYVSAAARRKLTLLDQFDIPLIRADGALHVVELKKAYIPRLVIEHRNHVALGPDVHFAVSQAQNYLAALDRQETVIRSEFGLDCRRAFATVVVGHPMHCTGFDSKRISEALRIYNGHLSRVEVITYEELIHGASRSIAITSEED
;
A
#
# COMPACT_ATOMS: atom_id res chain seq x y z
N MET A 1 27.94 -29.97 -49.81
CA MET A 1 27.96 -30.51 -48.43
C MET A 1 29.00 -29.74 -47.62
N GLU A 2 28.96 -28.41 -47.69
CA GLU A 2 29.94 -27.52 -47.03
C GLU A 2 29.34 -26.13 -46.68
N GLU A 3 28.04 -25.90 -46.95
CA GLU A 3 27.33 -24.65 -46.62
C GLU A 3 26.49 -24.73 -45.33
N ASP A 4 26.15 -25.93 -44.83
CA ASP A 4 25.35 -26.09 -43.60
C ASP A 4 26.15 -25.94 -42.29
N ARG A 5 27.43 -25.58 -42.36
CA ARG A 5 28.30 -25.40 -41.16
C ARG A 5 28.46 -23.95 -40.72
N GLU A 6 28.15 -22.95 -41.57
CA GLU A 6 28.35 -21.53 -41.22
C GLU A 6 27.15 -20.88 -40.52
N ASP A 7 25.91 -21.37 -40.76
CA ASP A 7 24.71 -20.80 -40.14
C ASP A 7 24.51 -21.19 -38.66
N ASN A 8 25.28 -22.14 -38.13
CA ASN A 8 25.15 -22.62 -36.75
C ASN A 8 26.02 -21.85 -35.74
N LEU A 9 26.80 -20.84 -36.20
CA LEU A 9 27.66 -19.99 -35.35
C LEU A 9 27.05 -18.62 -35.04
N ALA A 10 25.94 -18.22 -35.69
CA ALA A 10 25.29 -16.92 -35.47
C ALA A 10 24.62 -16.78 -34.09
N SER A 11 24.51 -17.87 -33.33
CA SER A 11 23.96 -17.94 -31.97
C SER A 11 25.02 -18.30 -30.91
N ALA A 12 26.28 -18.42 -31.30
CA ALA A 12 27.37 -18.71 -30.37
C ALA A 12 27.68 -17.46 -29.52
N PHE A 13 27.54 -17.60 -28.20
CA PHE A 13 27.96 -16.58 -27.23
C PHE A 13 29.21 -17.05 -26.48
N HIS A 14 30.02 -16.09 -26.05
CA HIS A 14 31.21 -16.39 -25.26
C HIS A 14 30.86 -16.48 -23.77
N ALA A 15 31.18 -17.61 -23.13
CA ALA A 15 31.14 -17.77 -21.69
C ALA A 15 32.50 -18.21 -21.17
N TRP A 16 32.84 -17.84 -19.93
CA TRP A 16 34.11 -18.18 -19.31
C TRP A 16 33.95 -18.49 -17.82
N THR A 17 34.88 -19.29 -17.31
CA THR A 17 34.99 -19.61 -15.87
C THR A 17 36.44 -19.44 -15.44
N ARG A 18 36.65 -18.92 -14.24
CA ARG A 18 37.96 -18.74 -13.60
C ARG A 18 37.86 -19.15 -12.13
N ASP A 19 38.57 -20.21 -11.77
CA ASP A 19 38.65 -20.73 -10.39
C ASP A 19 39.88 -20.19 -9.63
N GLN A 20 40.74 -19.46 -10.33
CA GLN A 20 41.93 -18.81 -9.77
C GLN A 20 41.77 -17.30 -9.89
N SER A 21 41.71 -16.64 -8.74
CA SER A 21 41.71 -15.18 -8.61
C SER A 21 42.92 -14.74 -7.80
N SER A 22 43.48 -13.58 -8.12
CA SER A 22 44.51 -12.93 -7.31
C SER A 22 43.98 -12.51 -5.93
N ASN A 23 42.65 -12.42 -5.77
CA ASN A 23 42.01 -12.23 -4.49
C ASN A 23 41.68 -13.59 -3.84
N PRO A 24 42.31 -13.94 -2.70
CA PRO A 24 42.12 -15.25 -2.05
C PRO A 24 40.69 -15.48 -1.55
N ARG A 25 39.87 -14.42 -1.41
CA ARG A 25 38.45 -14.53 -1.03
C ARG A 25 37.52 -14.84 -2.19
N VAL A 26 37.99 -14.79 -3.43
CA VAL A 26 37.18 -15.15 -4.61
C VAL A 26 37.42 -16.62 -4.92
N LEU A 27 36.40 -17.43 -4.69
CA LEU A 27 36.45 -18.87 -4.93
C LEU A 27 36.29 -19.18 -6.42
N ARG A 28 35.35 -18.51 -7.08
CA ARG A 28 35.00 -18.75 -8.49
C ARG A 28 34.47 -17.49 -9.15
N THR A 29 34.79 -17.30 -10.41
CA THR A 29 34.21 -16.27 -11.26
C THR A 29 33.71 -16.91 -12.55
N GLU A 30 32.45 -16.69 -12.88
CA GLU A 30 31.82 -17.10 -14.13
C GLU A 30 31.36 -15.86 -14.86
N GLY A 31 31.41 -15.86 -16.19
CA GLY A 31 30.89 -14.74 -16.95
C GLY A 31 30.43 -15.12 -18.32
N VAL A 32 29.59 -14.25 -18.87
CA VAL A 32 28.97 -14.41 -20.17
C VAL A 32 28.97 -13.08 -20.92
N GLU A 33 29.25 -13.15 -22.20
CA GLU A 33 29.09 -12.08 -23.17
C GLU A 33 27.59 -11.92 -23.46
N ILE A 34 27.03 -10.77 -23.08
CA ILE A 34 25.63 -10.43 -23.39
C ILE A 34 25.55 -9.77 -24.77
N TYR A 35 26.53 -8.91 -25.08
CA TYR A 35 26.55 -8.17 -26.34
C TYR A 35 27.96 -7.74 -26.72
N ARG A 36 28.32 -7.89 -27.99
CA ARG A 36 29.60 -7.44 -28.55
C ARG A 36 29.37 -6.66 -29.83
N GLY A 37 29.43 -5.33 -29.72
CA GLY A 37 29.24 -4.40 -30.83
C GLY A 37 30.51 -3.64 -31.22
N PRO A 38 30.48 -2.86 -32.32
CA PRO A 38 31.65 -2.13 -32.82
C PRO A 38 32.24 -1.09 -31.86
N GLN A 39 31.44 -0.63 -30.89
CA GLN A 39 31.79 0.45 -29.95
C GLN A 39 31.64 0.06 -28.49
N VAL A 40 30.81 -0.93 -28.17
CA VAL A 40 30.46 -1.30 -26.80
C VAL A 40 30.46 -2.82 -26.64
N TYR A 41 30.99 -3.26 -25.51
CA TYR A 41 30.92 -4.64 -25.03
C TYR A 41 30.08 -4.68 -23.74
N LYS A 42 29.22 -5.69 -23.60
CA LYS A 42 28.43 -5.91 -22.38
C LYS A 42 28.60 -7.35 -21.88
N SER A 43 28.77 -7.50 -20.58
CA SER A 43 28.84 -8.81 -19.93
C SER A 43 28.07 -8.85 -18.62
N ALA A 44 27.71 -10.08 -18.23
CA ALA A 44 27.38 -10.42 -16.85
C ALA A 44 28.49 -11.31 -16.27
N THR A 45 28.79 -11.12 -14.99
CA THR A 45 29.79 -11.90 -14.26
C THR A 45 29.26 -12.27 -12.89
N LEU A 46 29.21 -13.57 -12.58
CA LEU A 46 28.86 -14.09 -11.27
C LEU A 46 30.16 -14.41 -10.50
N ARG A 47 30.33 -13.82 -9.31
CA ARG A 47 31.49 -14.03 -8.44
C ARG A 47 31.03 -14.70 -7.15
N THR A 48 31.65 -15.82 -6.83
CA THR A 48 31.44 -16.54 -5.57
C THR A 48 32.58 -16.23 -4.63
N PHE A 49 32.27 -15.72 -3.45
CA PHE A 49 33.21 -15.38 -2.39
C PHE A 49 33.12 -16.39 -1.25
N GLY A 50 34.21 -16.59 -0.53
CA GLY A 50 34.23 -17.49 0.61
C GLY A 50 35.63 -17.81 1.10
N ASP A 51 35.69 -18.76 2.02
CA ASP A 51 36.93 -19.32 2.54
C ASP A 51 37.25 -20.59 1.76
N ARG A 52 38.43 -20.61 1.13
CA ARG A 52 38.88 -21.71 0.27
C ARG A 52 39.26 -22.95 1.09
N ASP A 53 39.79 -22.75 2.29
CA ASP A 53 40.26 -23.84 3.16
C ASP A 53 39.08 -24.46 3.92
N ALA A 54 38.09 -23.66 4.29
CA ALA A 54 36.87 -24.13 4.95
C ALA A 54 35.77 -24.62 3.98
N GLY A 55 35.90 -24.33 2.68
CA GLY A 55 34.90 -24.68 1.66
C GLY A 55 33.56 -23.94 1.79
N SER A 56 33.49 -22.91 2.65
CA SER A 56 32.26 -22.16 2.91
C SER A 56 32.13 -20.97 1.95
N VAL A 57 31.00 -20.91 1.23
CA VAL A 57 30.60 -19.73 0.46
C VAL A 57 30.02 -18.69 1.40
N SER A 58 30.54 -17.46 1.35
CA SER A 58 30.06 -16.36 2.19
C SER A 58 29.10 -15.42 1.47
N ARG A 59 29.27 -15.24 0.15
CA ARG A 59 28.43 -14.37 -0.68
C ARG A 59 28.62 -14.67 -2.15
N THR A 60 27.58 -14.43 -2.93
CA THR A 60 27.63 -14.37 -4.38
C THR A 60 27.27 -12.96 -4.86
N GLU A 61 27.98 -12.46 -5.89
CA GLU A 61 27.72 -11.17 -6.53
C GLU A 61 27.53 -11.37 -8.03
N LEU A 62 26.42 -10.90 -8.58
CA LEU A 62 26.20 -10.79 -10.02
C LEU A 62 26.47 -9.35 -10.44
N ARG A 63 27.36 -9.16 -11.40
CA ARG A 63 27.77 -7.85 -11.90
C ARG A 63 27.53 -7.75 -13.39
N PHE A 64 26.94 -6.65 -13.82
CA PHE A 64 26.79 -6.27 -15.21
C PHE A 64 27.75 -5.13 -15.54
N GLY A 65 28.46 -5.24 -16.64
CA GLY A 65 29.43 -4.23 -17.10
C GLY A 65 29.17 -3.83 -18.53
N SER A 66 29.30 -2.54 -18.82
CA SER A 66 29.36 -1.97 -20.16
C SER A 66 30.74 -1.32 -20.36
N TYR A 67 31.42 -1.68 -21.44
CA TYR A 67 32.80 -1.29 -21.69
C TYR A 67 32.91 -0.68 -23.08
N ARG A 68 33.47 0.54 -23.16
CA ARG A 68 33.74 1.19 -24.45
C ARG A 68 34.90 0.53 -25.18
N ARG A 69 34.91 0.69 -26.49
CA ARG A 69 36.08 0.40 -27.31
C ARG A 69 37.21 1.35 -26.95
N LYS A 70 38.45 0.86 -26.91
CA LYS A 70 39.63 1.69 -26.69
C LYS A 70 39.84 2.61 -27.89
N ASP A 71 40.15 3.88 -27.63
CA ASP A 71 40.26 4.93 -28.67
C ASP A 71 41.46 4.69 -29.62
N PHE A 72 42.55 4.08 -29.12
CA PHE A 72 43.82 3.95 -29.85
C PHE A 72 44.41 2.53 -29.85
N GLU A 73 43.69 1.55 -29.29
CA GLU A 73 44.11 0.15 -29.21
C GLU A 73 42.99 -0.78 -29.69
N PRO A 74 43.32 -1.95 -30.29
CA PRO A 74 42.30 -2.96 -30.56
C PRO A 74 41.73 -3.51 -29.25
N GLY A 75 40.40 -3.64 -29.20
CA GLY A 75 39.67 -4.22 -28.07
C GLY A 75 38.87 -3.20 -27.24
N TYR A 76 38.37 -3.66 -26.10
CA TYR A 76 37.55 -2.87 -25.19
C TYR A 76 38.32 -2.54 -23.91
N ASP A 77 37.95 -1.44 -23.28
CA ASP A 77 38.53 -1.00 -22.01
C ASP A 77 37.85 -1.73 -20.84
N PHE A 78 38.32 -2.95 -20.55
CA PHE A 78 37.77 -3.76 -19.46
C PHE A 78 38.13 -3.24 -18.06
N ASP A 79 39.12 -2.35 -17.97
CA ASP A 79 39.60 -1.80 -16.70
C ASP A 79 38.76 -0.60 -16.26
N HIS A 80 38.18 0.15 -17.21
CA HIS A 80 37.33 1.32 -16.95
C HIS A 80 35.93 1.17 -17.55
N PRO A 81 35.02 0.44 -16.88
CA PRO A 81 33.65 0.28 -17.37
C PRO A 81 32.90 1.62 -17.36
N ASP A 82 32.19 1.92 -18.46
CA ASP A 82 31.34 3.12 -18.59
C ASP A 82 30.16 3.08 -17.61
N ARG A 83 29.58 1.89 -17.42
CA ARG A 83 28.45 1.64 -16.52
C ARG A 83 28.58 0.27 -15.87
N THR A 84 28.32 0.21 -14.57
CA THR A 84 28.21 -1.05 -13.85
C THR A 84 26.97 -1.07 -12.97
N TRP A 85 26.37 -2.24 -12.86
CA TRP A 85 25.32 -2.53 -11.89
C TRP A 85 25.64 -3.89 -11.25
N HIS A 86 25.27 -4.08 -9.99
CA HIS A 86 25.51 -5.34 -9.29
C HIS A 86 24.40 -5.63 -8.29
N CYS A 87 24.21 -6.91 -8.01
CA CYS A 87 23.31 -7.42 -7.00
C CYS A 87 23.90 -8.66 -6.33
N ASN A 88 23.47 -8.96 -5.10
CA ASN A 88 24.06 -10.02 -4.27
C ASN A 88 22.99 -11.00 -3.77
N ASP A 89 23.40 -12.25 -3.59
CA ASP A 89 22.62 -13.30 -2.90
C ASP A 89 21.11 -13.26 -3.22
N GLU A 90 20.26 -12.81 -2.29
CA GLU A 90 18.81 -12.74 -2.47
C GLU A 90 18.36 -11.87 -3.65
N GLN A 91 19.10 -10.81 -3.96
CA GLN A 91 18.80 -9.95 -5.10
C GLN A 91 19.08 -10.68 -6.43
N ILE A 92 20.05 -11.59 -6.46
CA ILE A 92 20.32 -12.44 -7.63
C ILE A 92 19.14 -13.37 -7.86
N ASP A 93 18.57 -13.94 -6.79
CA ASP A 93 17.41 -14.80 -6.89
C ASP A 93 16.17 -14.04 -7.38
N ARG A 94 15.96 -12.78 -6.95
CA ARG A 94 14.86 -11.93 -7.48
C ARG A 94 15.00 -11.67 -8.98
N VAL A 95 16.22 -11.38 -9.45
CA VAL A 95 16.50 -11.21 -10.88
C VAL A 95 16.28 -12.53 -11.63
N ARG A 96 16.69 -13.66 -11.05
CA ARG A 96 16.45 -14.98 -11.64
C ARG A 96 14.96 -15.29 -11.76
N ALA A 97 14.17 -15.01 -10.72
CA ALA A 97 12.72 -15.18 -10.74
C ALA A 97 12.06 -14.34 -11.84
N LEU A 98 12.51 -13.09 -12.00
CA LEU A 98 12.06 -12.22 -13.09
C LEU A 98 12.38 -12.82 -14.46
N LEU A 99 13.64 -13.24 -14.68
CA LEU A 99 14.08 -13.79 -15.95
C LEU A 99 13.41 -15.14 -16.29
N ASN A 100 12.96 -15.88 -15.29
CA ASN A 100 12.23 -17.13 -15.45
C ASN A 100 10.72 -16.93 -15.68
N GLY A 101 10.19 -15.71 -15.50
CA GLY A 101 8.76 -15.44 -15.60
C GLY A 101 7.95 -15.95 -14.41
N ASP A 102 8.55 -16.00 -13.22
CA ASP A 102 7.89 -16.51 -12.00
C ASP A 102 6.83 -15.52 -11.43
N PHE A 103 6.74 -14.32 -11.98
CA PHE A 103 5.76 -13.29 -11.60
C PHE A 103 4.60 -13.28 -12.59
N LEU A 104 3.43 -13.75 -12.14
CA LEU A 104 2.23 -13.91 -12.97
C LEU A 104 1.44 -12.61 -13.12
N GLU A 105 1.42 -11.80 -12.05
CA GLU A 105 0.64 -10.56 -11.95
C GLU A 105 1.45 -9.46 -11.25
N ASP A 106 1.01 -8.22 -11.36
CA ASP A 106 1.60 -7.14 -10.58
C ASP A 106 1.25 -7.35 -9.09
N GLY A 107 2.26 -7.44 -8.23
CA GLY A 107 2.02 -7.70 -6.82
C GLY A 107 3.26 -7.93 -5.97
N TYR A 108 3.03 -8.27 -4.70
CA TYR A 108 4.07 -8.60 -3.74
C TYR A 108 4.27 -10.11 -3.69
N TYR A 109 5.52 -10.54 -3.73
CA TYR A 109 5.87 -11.95 -3.78
C TYR A 109 6.68 -12.33 -2.55
N LEU A 110 6.28 -13.43 -1.92
CA LEU A 110 7.03 -14.03 -0.83
C LEU A 110 7.89 -15.18 -1.36
N ARG A 111 9.19 -15.17 -1.01
CA ARG A 111 10.05 -16.32 -1.27
C ARG A 111 9.72 -17.42 -0.27
N VAL A 112 9.36 -18.59 -0.79
CA VAL A 112 9.15 -19.80 0.00
C VAL A 112 10.29 -20.77 -0.28
N GLU A 113 11.00 -21.21 0.77
CA GLU A 113 12.02 -22.25 0.63
C GLU A 113 11.37 -23.58 0.25
N ARG A 114 11.96 -24.27 -0.74
CA ARG A 114 11.52 -25.60 -1.16
C ARG A 114 11.69 -26.59 0.00
N GLY A 115 10.64 -27.36 0.30
CA GLY A 115 10.62 -28.33 1.39
C GLY A 115 10.16 -27.75 2.74
N SER A 116 9.91 -26.45 2.82
CA SER A 116 9.20 -25.87 3.97
C SER A 116 7.73 -26.30 3.97
N SER A 117 7.08 -26.26 5.13
CA SER A 117 5.63 -26.47 5.25
C SER A 117 4.82 -25.53 4.34
N LEU A 118 5.36 -24.35 4.04
CA LEU A 118 4.78 -23.36 3.14
C LEU A 118 4.85 -23.76 1.67
N SER A 119 5.86 -24.54 1.27
CA SER A 119 5.95 -25.02 -0.11
C SER A 119 4.80 -25.97 -0.45
N GLY A 120 4.39 -26.82 0.50
CA GLY A 120 3.23 -27.69 0.32
C GLY A 120 1.90 -26.93 0.23
N LEU A 121 1.75 -25.83 0.98
CA LEU A 121 0.58 -24.95 0.87
C LEU A 121 0.56 -24.22 -0.48
N ALA A 122 1.69 -23.67 -0.91
CA ALA A 122 1.82 -22.97 -2.19
C ALA A 122 1.56 -23.91 -3.39
N GLU A 123 2.00 -25.16 -3.32
CA GLU A 123 1.68 -26.19 -4.33
C GLU A 123 0.19 -26.53 -4.34
N ALA A 124 -0.42 -26.72 -3.17
CA ALA A 124 -1.86 -26.98 -3.07
C ALA A 124 -2.72 -25.82 -3.61
N MET A 125 -2.27 -24.57 -3.45
CA MET A 125 -2.91 -23.39 -4.06
C MET A 125 -2.79 -23.38 -5.58
N ARG A 126 -1.59 -23.65 -6.11
CA ARG A 126 -1.34 -23.66 -7.57
C ARG A 126 -2.16 -24.74 -8.27
N ASP A 127 -2.31 -25.89 -7.63
CA ASP A 127 -3.08 -27.00 -8.17
C ASP A 127 -4.60 -26.81 -8.00
N GLY A 128 -5.04 -25.68 -7.42
CA GLY A 128 -6.45 -25.37 -7.20
C GLY A 128 -7.12 -26.23 -6.13
N ALA A 129 -6.33 -26.95 -5.31
CA ALA A 129 -6.84 -27.78 -4.22
C ALA A 129 -7.30 -26.93 -3.02
N VAL A 130 -6.79 -25.69 -2.92
CA VAL A 130 -7.18 -24.72 -1.90
C VAL A 130 -7.31 -23.35 -2.57
N ASP A 131 -8.46 -22.69 -2.43
CA ASP A 131 -8.63 -21.32 -2.89
C ASP A 131 -8.00 -20.30 -1.91
N ALA A 132 -7.66 -19.13 -2.43
CA ALA A 132 -6.99 -18.08 -1.64
C ALA A 132 -7.88 -17.53 -0.52
N GLU A 133 -9.20 -17.57 -0.69
CA GLU A 133 -10.20 -17.08 0.27
C GLU A 133 -10.25 -17.99 1.51
N SER A 134 -10.23 -19.30 1.31
CA SER A 134 -10.18 -20.34 2.34
C SER A 134 -8.90 -20.27 3.17
N ILE A 135 -7.78 -19.83 2.57
CA ILE A 135 -6.52 -19.63 3.31
C ILE A 135 -6.58 -18.35 4.11
N ALA A 136 -7.12 -17.26 3.55
CA ALA A 136 -7.35 -16.04 4.31
C ALA A 136 -8.27 -16.31 5.52
N ASP A 137 -9.32 -17.09 5.33
CA ASP A 137 -10.25 -17.51 6.40
C ASP A 137 -9.57 -18.42 7.42
N LEU A 138 -8.76 -19.39 6.98
CA LEU A 138 -8.01 -20.27 7.87
C LEU A 138 -6.99 -19.49 8.70
N ILE A 139 -6.29 -18.52 8.10
CA ILE A 139 -5.31 -17.68 8.79
C ILE A 139 -6.03 -16.73 9.77
N ALA A 140 -7.17 -16.16 9.38
CA ALA A 140 -8.00 -15.37 10.29
C ALA A 140 -8.52 -16.21 11.47
N ALA A 141 -8.94 -17.45 11.22
CA ALA A 141 -9.38 -18.39 12.24
C ALA A 141 -8.24 -18.80 13.17
N LEU A 142 -7.04 -19.05 12.65
CA LEU A 142 -5.84 -19.37 13.43
C LEU A 142 -5.35 -18.17 14.26
N ALA A 143 -5.40 -16.96 13.72
CA ALA A 143 -5.07 -15.73 14.44
C ALA A 143 -6.06 -15.42 15.57
N ALA A 144 -7.29 -15.95 15.51
CA ALA A 144 -8.28 -15.83 16.57
C ALA A 144 -8.06 -16.82 17.74
N VAL A 145 -7.14 -17.78 17.63
CA VAL A 145 -6.81 -18.73 18.70
C VAL A 145 -5.76 -18.14 19.66
N PRO A 146 -6.09 -17.95 20.95
CA PRO A 146 -5.13 -17.41 21.92
C PRO A 146 -3.90 -18.33 22.07
N GLY A 147 -2.69 -17.77 21.96
CA GLY A 147 -1.41 -18.49 22.08
C GLY A 147 -0.80 -18.96 20.74
N VAL A 148 -1.61 -19.05 19.68
CA VAL A 148 -1.11 -19.26 18.31
C VAL A 148 -0.47 -17.98 17.79
N THR A 149 -1.00 -16.81 18.16
CA THR A 149 -0.44 -15.49 17.82
C THR A 149 0.99 -15.26 18.32
N GLU A 150 1.37 -15.73 19.51
CA GLU A 150 2.75 -15.57 20.02
C GLU A 150 3.76 -16.51 19.35
N ALA A 151 3.34 -17.73 19.02
CA ALA A 151 4.17 -18.66 18.25
C ALA A 151 4.33 -18.20 16.79
N LEU A 152 3.28 -17.62 16.20
CA LEU A 152 3.23 -17.14 14.82
C LEU A 152 3.81 -15.73 14.62
N ALA A 153 3.77 -14.84 15.61
CA ALA A 153 4.31 -13.48 15.54
C ALA A 153 5.84 -13.43 15.35
N SER A 154 6.52 -14.56 15.56
CA SER A 154 7.97 -14.71 15.33
C SER A 154 8.35 -14.96 13.87
N THR A 155 7.37 -15.04 12.95
CA THR A 155 7.61 -15.35 11.53
C THR A 155 7.18 -14.19 10.64
N ASP A 156 8.10 -13.65 9.83
CA ASP A 156 7.86 -12.55 8.88
C ASP A 156 6.68 -12.80 7.93
N LEU A 157 6.39 -14.08 7.65
CA LEU A 157 5.22 -14.53 6.88
C LEU A 157 3.89 -14.06 7.46
N VAL A 158 3.71 -14.18 8.78
CA VAL A 158 2.39 -13.93 9.40
C VAL A 158 2.10 -12.43 9.37
N GLN A 159 3.13 -11.60 9.57
CA GLN A 159 3.02 -10.16 9.40
C GLN A 159 2.70 -9.80 7.94
N PHE A 160 3.40 -10.41 6.97
CA PHE A 160 3.12 -10.22 5.55
C PHE A 160 1.69 -10.60 5.17
N VAL A 161 1.23 -11.80 5.58
CA VAL A 161 -0.12 -12.28 5.24
C VAL A 161 -1.19 -11.49 5.98
N THR A 162 -1.00 -11.16 7.26
CA THR A 162 -1.94 -10.30 8.00
C THR A 162 -2.04 -8.93 7.33
N GLY A 163 -0.91 -8.34 6.92
CA GLY A 163 -0.88 -7.08 6.18
C GLY A 163 -1.54 -7.18 4.81
N ALA A 164 -1.42 -8.31 4.10
CA ALA A 164 -2.11 -8.55 2.83
C ALA A 164 -3.64 -8.67 3.02
N VAL A 165 -4.08 -9.47 4.00
CA VAL A 165 -5.50 -9.64 4.34
C VAL A 165 -6.13 -8.33 4.77
N GLU A 166 -5.45 -7.56 5.62
CA GLU A 166 -5.95 -6.26 6.07
C GLU A 166 -6.07 -5.27 4.92
N ARG A 167 -5.08 -5.21 4.02
CA ARG A 167 -5.15 -4.38 2.80
C ARG A 167 -6.31 -4.77 1.90
N GLU A 168 -6.57 -6.07 1.74
CA GLU A 168 -7.69 -6.52 0.92
C GLU A 168 -9.03 -6.15 1.54
N LYS A 169 -9.18 -6.32 2.86
CA LYS A 169 -10.36 -5.83 3.60
C LYS A 169 -10.56 -4.33 3.43
N GLN A 170 -9.48 -3.54 3.49
CA GLN A 170 -9.52 -2.10 3.30
C GLN A 170 -9.93 -1.72 1.87
N ARG A 171 -9.38 -2.39 0.84
CA ARG A 171 -9.78 -2.21 -0.57
C ARG A 171 -11.25 -2.56 -0.80
N ALA A 172 -11.70 -3.71 -0.28
CA ALA A 172 -13.10 -4.12 -0.36
C ALA A 172 -14.04 -3.16 0.38
N GLY A 173 -13.57 -2.56 1.49
CA GLY A 173 -14.28 -1.49 2.19
C GLY A 173 -14.45 -0.23 1.34
N ILE A 174 -13.36 0.24 0.72
CA ILE A 174 -13.40 1.40 -0.20
C ILE A 174 -14.36 1.13 -1.35
N ALA A 175 -14.26 -0.04 -1.98
CA ALA A 175 -15.12 -0.41 -3.11
C ALA A 175 -16.60 -0.41 -2.72
N ARG A 176 -16.94 -0.97 -1.54
CA ARG A 176 -18.31 -0.93 -1.01
C ARG A 176 -18.81 0.49 -0.79
N LEU A 177 -17.98 1.36 -0.22
CA LEU A 177 -18.35 2.77 -0.03
C LEU A 177 -18.53 3.49 -1.36
N GLN A 178 -17.64 3.26 -2.34
CA GLN A 178 -17.76 3.81 -3.69
C GLN A 178 -19.10 3.43 -4.33
N SER A 179 -19.46 2.15 -4.32
CA SER A 179 -20.73 1.69 -4.89
C SER A 179 -21.94 2.33 -4.20
N ALA A 180 -21.94 2.45 -2.87
CA ALA A 180 -23.03 3.11 -2.14
C ALA A 180 -23.11 4.62 -2.43
N VAL A 181 -21.96 5.29 -2.60
CA VAL A 181 -21.89 6.71 -2.94
C VAL A 181 -22.39 7.00 -4.36
N GLU A 182 -22.14 6.09 -5.30
CA GLU A 182 -22.59 6.20 -6.68
C GLU A 182 -24.11 5.97 -6.81
N ASP A 183 -24.71 5.17 -5.92
CA ASP A 183 -26.14 4.93 -5.87
C ASP A 183 -26.91 6.15 -5.32
N SER A 184 -27.76 6.75 -6.16
CA SER A 184 -28.58 7.91 -5.78
C SER A 184 -29.64 7.60 -4.72
N ASP A 185 -30.01 6.32 -4.56
CA ASP A 185 -31.01 5.89 -3.58
C ASP A 185 -30.37 5.52 -2.22
N SER A 186 -29.04 5.49 -2.13
CA SER A 186 -28.33 5.21 -0.88
C SER A 186 -28.71 6.23 0.20
N SER A 187 -29.10 5.70 1.36
CA SER A 187 -29.46 6.51 2.52
C SER A 187 -28.23 6.87 3.37
N GLU A 188 -28.42 7.78 4.33
CA GLU A 188 -27.38 8.11 5.33
C GLU A 188 -27.05 6.89 6.19
N GLN A 189 -28.07 6.08 6.50
CA GLN A 189 -27.90 4.86 7.29
C GLN A 189 -27.05 3.81 6.57
N ASP A 190 -27.20 3.66 5.25
CA ASP A 190 -26.40 2.72 4.45
C ASP A 190 -24.92 3.13 4.49
N LEU A 191 -24.65 4.43 4.32
CA LEU A 191 -23.30 5.00 4.37
C LEU A 191 -22.69 4.88 5.77
N GLN A 192 -23.50 5.13 6.82
CA GLN A 192 -23.09 4.97 8.21
C GLN A 192 -22.69 3.52 8.51
N SER A 193 -23.53 2.55 8.15
CA SER A 193 -23.25 1.14 8.39
C SER A 193 -21.96 0.68 7.71
N ILE A 194 -21.63 1.20 6.52
CA ILE A 194 -20.35 0.92 5.86
C ILE A 194 -19.18 1.55 6.64
N LEU A 195 -19.30 2.81 7.04
CA LEU A 195 -18.22 3.59 7.65
C LEU A 195 -17.96 3.23 9.12
N GLU A 196 -18.94 2.71 9.85
CA GLU A 196 -18.76 2.19 11.20
C GLU A 196 -17.73 1.05 11.25
N ASP A 197 -17.79 0.15 10.26
CA ASP A 197 -16.88 -0.98 10.08
C ASP A 197 -15.52 -0.57 9.48
N HIS A 198 -15.45 0.60 8.81
CA HIS A 198 -14.27 1.06 8.08
C HIS A 198 -13.79 2.45 8.52
N TRP A 199 -13.85 2.73 9.82
CA TRP A 199 -13.48 4.02 10.42
C TRP A 199 -12.05 4.48 10.15
N TRP A 200 -11.14 3.56 9.78
CA TRP A 200 -9.77 3.87 9.38
C TRP A 200 -9.71 4.82 8.18
N MET A 201 -10.77 4.89 7.36
CA MET A 201 -10.90 5.82 6.23
C MET A 201 -10.82 7.30 6.64
N PHE A 202 -11.17 7.62 7.89
CA PHE A 202 -11.01 8.96 8.45
C PHE A 202 -9.56 9.30 8.86
N GLY A 203 -8.62 8.36 8.67
CA GLY A 203 -7.20 8.46 8.99
C GLY A 203 -6.74 7.54 10.13
N GLY A 204 -5.49 7.09 10.08
CA GLY A 204 -4.88 6.12 11.01
C GLY A 204 -4.57 6.65 12.42
N ARG A 205 -5.27 7.67 12.92
CA ARG A 205 -4.99 8.29 14.22
C ARG A 205 -6.00 7.91 15.30
N TYR A 206 -6.91 6.98 15.05
CA TYR A 206 -7.97 6.66 16.01
C TYR A 206 -7.69 5.39 16.81
N VAL A 207 -8.00 5.45 18.11
CA VAL A 207 -7.80 4.34 19.05
C VAL A 207 -9.04 3.44 19.06
N SER A 208 -8.80 2.12 19.14
CA SER A 208 -9.70 0.99 18.85
C SER A 208 -11.16 1.02 19.37
N ALA A 209 -11.99 0.14 18.77
CA ALA A 209 -13.41 -0.11 19.08
C ALA A 209 -13.74 -0.44 20.56
N ALA A 210 -12.78 -0.87 21.37
CA ALA A 210 -13.01 -1.17 22.79
C ALA A 210 -13.34 0.08 23.63
N ALA A 211 -12.83 1.25 23.23
CA ALA A 211 -13.19 2.52 23.85
C ALA A 211 -14.61 2.98 23.44
N ARG A 212 -15.09 2.55 22.26
CA ARG A 212 -16.40 2.87 21.69
C ARG A 212 -17.58 2.27 22.46
N ARG A 213 -17.46 1.04 22.97
CA ARG A 213 -18.55 0.39 23.75
C ARG A 213 -18.90 1.14 25.04
N LYS A 214 -18.00 2.00 25.54
CA LYS A 214 -18.28 2.87 26.69
C LYS A 214 -18.98 4.17 26.28
N LEU A 215 -18.97 4.54 25.00
CA LEU A 215 -19.53 5.80 24.50
C LEU A 215 -21.04 5.73 24.24
N THR A 216 -21.79 4.80 24.83
CA THR A 216 -23.26 4.73 24.66
C THR A 216 -24.00 5.98 25.15
N LEU A 217 -23.37 6.83 25.99
CA LEU A 217 -23.89 8.16 26.31
C LEU A 217 -23.84 9.15 25.13
N LEU A 218 -23.11 8.80 24.08
CA LEU A 218 -22.88 9.59 22.87
C LEU A 218 -23.62 9.01 21.64
N ASP A 219 -24.65 8.17 21.85
CA ASP A 219 -25.49 7.52 20.81
C ASP A 219 -26.16 8.50 19.82
N GLN A 220 -26.00 9.81 20.01
CA GLN A 220 -26.45 10.85 19.08
C GLN A 220 -25.46 11.13 17.95
N PHE A 221 -24.24 10.59 18.02
CA PHE A 221 -23.23 10.79 17.00
C PHE A 221 -23.17 9.60 16.05
N ASP A 222 -23.15 9.87 14.75
CA ASP A 222 -23.08 8.80 13.75
C ASP A 222 -21.83 7.95 13.94
N ILE A 223 -20.66 8.59 14.09
CA ILE A 223 -19.40 7.86 14.30
C ILE A 223 -18.48 8.63 15.27
N PRO A 224 -18.43 8.25 16.56
CA PRO A 224 -17.46 8.80 17.50
C PRO A 224 -16.10 8.12 17.33
N LEU A 225 -15.03 8.91 17.27
CA LEU A 225 -13.64 8.49 17.11
C LEU A 225 -12.78 9.11 18.23
N ILE A 226 -11.72 8.44 18.66
CA ILE A 226 -10.79 8.97 19.67
C ILE A 226 -9.44 9.11 19.03
N ARG A 227 -8.93 10.34 18.92
CA ARG A 227 -7.60 10.61 18.37
C ARG A 227 -6.49 10.07 19.29
N ALA A 228 -5.31 9.86 18.72
CA ALA A 228 -4.13 9.39 19.45
C ALA A 228 -3.73 10.28 20.65
N ASP A 229 -4.11 11.56 20.64
CA ASP A 229 -3.91 12.50 21.75
C ASP A 229 -5.07 12.51 22.77
N GLY A 230 -5.99 11.55 22.69
CA GLY A 230 -7.11 11.36 23.62
C GLY A 230 -8.29 12.33 23.40
N ALA A 231 -8.22 13.19 22.39
CA ALA A 231 -9.32 14.09 22.04
C ALA A 231 -10.42 13.34 21.28
N LEU A 232 -11.68 13.68 21.57
CA LEU A 232 -12.83 13.15 20.85
C LEU A 232 -12.91 13.75 19.43
N HIS A 233 -13.22 12.94 18.44
CA HIS A 233 -13.48 13.37 17.08
C HIS A 233 -14.82 12.79 16.67
N VAL A 234 -15.79 13.63 16.39
CA VAL A 234 -17.14 13.23 15.97
C VAL A 234 -17.24 13.30 14.46
N VAL A 235 -17.84 12.31 13.83
CA VAL A 235 -18.20 12.42 12.41
C VAL A 235 -19.71 12.53 12.30
N GLU A 236 -20.15 13.53 11.53
CA GLU A 236 -21.52 13.73 11.11
C GLU A 236 -21.64 13.33 9.64
N LEU A 237 -22.53 12.40 9.34
CA LEU A 237 -22.76 11.91 7.99
C LEU A 237 -24.02 12.54 7.40
N LYS A 238 -23.94 12.79 6.10
CA LYS A 238 -25.08 13.17 5.26
C LYS A 238 -25.08 12.33 4.00
N LYS A 239 -26.16 12.41 3.22
CA LYS A 239 -26.26 11.68 1.94
C LYS A 239 -25.13 12.03 0.99
N ALA A 240 -24.72 11.05 0.18
CA ALA A 240 -23.86 11.28 -0.97
C ALA A 240 -24.61 12.02 -2.09
N TYR A 241 -25.87 11.68 -2.32
CA TYR A 241 -26.71 12.34 -3.33
C TYR A 241 -27.25 13.68 -2.82
N ILE A 242 -26.57 14.78 -3.18
CA ILE A 242 -27.02 16.16 -2.90
C ILE A 242 -26.87 17.00 -4.18
N PRO A 243 -27.95 17.15 -4.98
CA PRO A 243 -27.91 17.87 -6.26
C PRO A 243 -27.47 19.32 -6.14
N ARG A 244 -27.79 19.95 -5.01
CA ARG A 244 -27.43 21.33 -4.70
C ARG A 244 -26.33 21.40 -3.63
N LEU A 245 -25.33 20.53 -3.72
CA LEU A 245 -24.16 20.56 -2.83
C LEU A 245 -23.50 21.95 -2.84
N VAL A 246 -23.46 22.56 -4.01
CA VAL A 246 -23.14 23.97 -4.21
C VAL A 246 -24.26 24.65 -5.00
N ILE A 247 -24.31 25.98 -4.89
CA ILE A 247 -25.24 26.85 -5.59
C ILE A 247 -24.48 28.02 -6.22
N GLU A 248 -24.96 28.48 -7.37
CA GLU A 248 -24.49 29.73 -7.94
C GLU A 248 -25.13 30.91 -7.20
N HIS A 249 -24.29 31.81 -6.70
CA HIS A 249 -24.72 33.04 -6.07
C HIS A 249 -24.02 34.23 -6.71
N ARG A 250 -24.75 34.92 -7.60
CA ARG A 250 -24.23 36.02 -8.43
C ARG A 250 -23.05 35.54 -9.28
N ASN A 251 -21.83 35.96 -8.98
CA ASN A 251 -20.61 35.61 -9.71
C ASN A 251 -19.74 34.60 -8.95
N HIS A 252 -20.26 33.97 -7.89
CA HIS A 252 -19.52 33.06 -7.03
C HIS A 252 -20.28 31.75 -6.82
N VAL A 253 -19.53 30.71 -6.46
CA VAL A 253 -20.10 29.44 -6.01
C VAL A 253 -20.14 29.47 -4.48
N ALA A 254 -21.30 29.19 -3.92
CA ALA A 254 -21.50 29.06 -2.49
C ALA A 254 -21.93 27.63 -2.16
N LEU A 255 -21.75 27.19 -0.92
CA LEU A 255 -22.26 25.89 -0.49
C LEU A 255 -23.78 25.92 -0.40
N GLY A 256 -24.38 24.74 -0.62
CA GLY A 256 -25.80 24.54 -0.50
C GLY A 256 -26.31 24.58 0.95
N PRO A 257 -27.64 24.72 1.13
CA PRO A 257 -28.25 24.76 2.46
C PRO A 257 -28.00 23.48 3.28
N ASP A 258 -27.94 22.32 2.63
CA ASP A 258 -27.72 21.02 3.29
C ASP A 258 -26.37 20.98 4.02
N VAL A 259 -25.33 21.59 3.44
CA VAL A 259 -24.01 21.67 4.06
C VAL A 259 -24.03 22.58 5.29
N HIS A 260 -24.66 23.75 5.19
CA HIS A 260 -24.80 24.67 6.33
C HIS A 260 -25.58 24.04 7.48
N PHE A 261 -26.63 23.28 7.16
CA PHE A 261 -27.42 22.57 8.16
C PHE A 261 -26.60 21.49 8.87
N ALA A 262 -25.86 20.66 8.12
CA ALA A 262 -24.99 19.64 8.68
C ALA A 262 -23.89 20.22 9.58
N VAL A 263 -23.29 21.35 9.17
CA VAL A 263 -22.31 22.06 9.99
C VAL A 263 -22.93 22.61 11.27
N SER A 264 -24.15 23.16 11.20
CA SER A 264 -24.87 23.62 12.39
C SER A 264 -25.18 22.46 13.35
N GLN A 265 -25.54 21.28 12.83
CA GLN A 265 -25.70 20.06 13.64
C GLN A 265 -24.40 19.69 14.35
N ALA A 266 -23.29 19.59 13.62
CA ALA A 266 -21.97 19.30 14.19
C ALA A 266 -21.55 20.32 15.27
N GLN A 267 -21.81 21.61 15.04
CA GLN A 267 -21.55 22.66 16.04
C GLN A 267 -22.39 22.49 17.31
N ASN A 268 -23.66 22.13 17.18
CA ASN A 268 -24.54 21.86 18.32
C ASN A 268 -24.05 20.67 19.14
N TYR A 269 -23.53 19.63 18.48
CA TYR A 269 -22.91 18.49 19.15
C TYR A 269 -21.65 18.88 19.92
N LEU A 270 -20.74 19.63 19.30
CA LEU A 270 -19.55 20.15 20.00
C LEU A 270 -19.93 21.02 21.20
N ALA A 271 -20.95 21.87 21.07
CA ALA A 271 -21.45 22.68 22.18
C ALA A 271 -22.13 21.84 23.29
N ALA A 272 -22.73 20.69 22.96
CA ALA A 272 -23.26 19.75 23.94
C ALA A 272 -22.13 19.03 24.70
N LEU A 273 -21.09 18.60 23.98
CA LEU A 273 -19.89 18.01 24.56
C LEU A 273 -19.18 18.96 25.52
N ASP A 274 -19.04 20.24 25.13
CA ASP A 274 -18.42 21.25 25.99
C ASP A 274 -19.22 21.46 27.29
N ARG A 275 -20.56 21.38 27.23
CA ARG A 275 -21.43 21.50 28.42
C ARG A 275 -21.36 20.29 29.36
N GLN A 276 -21.05 19.11 28.82
CA GLN A 276 -20.98 17.85 29.57
C GLN A 276 -19.53 17.43 29.89
N GLU A 277 -18.55 18.32 29.65
CA GLU A 277 -17.12 18.04 29.76
C GLU A 277 -16.74 17.32 31.06
N THR A 278 -17.24 17.81 32.20
CA THR A 278 -16.86 17.28 33.51
C THR A 278 -17.35 15.84 33.70
N VAL A 279 -18.57 15.56 33.24
CA VAL A 279 -19.16 14.21 33.29
C VAL A 279 -18.35 13.29 32.38
N ILE A 280 -18.15 13.68 31.11
CA ILE A 280 -17.45 12.87 30.12
C ILE A 280 -16.00 12.59 30.54
N ARG A 281 -15.30 13.59 31.08
CA ARG A 281 -13.94 13.44 31.59
C ARG A 281 -13.89 12.50 32.80
N SER A 282 -14.85 12.59 33.72
CA SER A 282 -14.90 11.75 34.91
C SER A 282 -15.24 10.29 34.61
N GLU A 283 -16.16 10.03 33.67
CA GLU A 283 -16.64 8.69 33.36
C GLU A 283 -15.76 7.98 32.31
N PHE A 284 -15.21 8.73 31.34
CA PHE A 284 -14.51 8.15 30.18
C PHE A 284 -13.05 8.57 30.05
N GLY A 285 -12.58 9.56 30.83
CA GLY A 285 -11.21 10.07 30.74
C GLY A 285 -10.91 10.81 29.43
N LEU A 286 -11.94 11.23 28.70
CA LEU A 286 -11.81 11.89 27.39
C LEU A 286 -11.77 13.42 27.55
N ASP A 287 -10.97 14.09 26.71
CA ASP A 287 -10.94 15.56 26.66
C ASP A 287 -11.84 16.08 25.52
N CYS A 288 -13.04 16.53 25.90
CA CYS A 288 -14.02 17.07 24.96
C CYS A 288 -13.78 18.54 24.59
N ARG A 289 -12.96 19.29 25.35
CA ARG A 289 -12.67 20.71 25.02
C ARG A 289 -11.89 20.86 23.73
N ARG A 290 -11.14 19.81 23.37
CA ARG A 290 -10.40 19.69 22.13
C ARG A 290 -11.16 18.88 21.07
N ALA A 291 -12.45 18.61 21.31
CA ALA A 291 -13.23 17.82 20.38
C ALA A 291 -13.32 18.51 19.03
N PHE A 292 -13.23 17.70 17.97
CA PHE A 292 -13.31 18.13 16.58
C PHE A 292 -14.45 17.39 15.89
N ALA A 293 -15.05 17.99 14.86
CA ALA A 293 -16.06 17.34 14.05
C ALA A 293 -15.68 17.31 12.58
N THR A 294 -15.92 16.19 11.91
CA THR A 294 -15.87 16.11 10.43
C THR A 294 -17.29 15.87 9.93
N VAL A 295 -17.75 16.72 9.03
CA VAL A 295 -18.99 16.54 8.29
C VAL A 295 -18.64 15.91 6.95
N VAL A 296 -19.16 14.71 6.67
CA VAL A 296 -19.05 14.08 5.34
C VAL A 296 -20.36 14.29 4.61
N VAL A 297 -20.32 15.03 3.50
CA VAL A 297 -21.54 15.48 2.83
C VAL A 297 -21.37 15.55 1.33
N GLY A 298 -22.28 14.89 0.61
CA GLY A 298 -22.36 14.95 -0.83
C GLY A 298 -21.19 14.31 -1.58
N HIS A 299 -21.41 14.07 -2.87
CA HIS A 299 -20.37 13.71 -3.82
C HIS A 299 -20.48 14.61 -5.05
N PRO A 300 -19.37 15.18 -5.57
CA PRO A 300 -19.39 16.10 -6.72
C PRO A 300 -20.09 15.53 -7.97
N MET A 301 -20.03 14.21 -8.18
CA MET A 301 -20.71 13.55 -9.31
C MET A 301 -22.22 13.81 -9.37
N HIS A 302 -22.85 14.04 -8.20
CA HIS A 302 -24.30 14.27 -8.09
C HIS A 302 -24.68 15.73 -8.24
N CYS A 303 -23.70 16.64 -8.30
CA CYS A 303 -23.91 18.08 -8.43
C CYS A 303 -23.70 18.53 -9.88
N THR A 304 -24.77 18.60 -10.66
CA THR A 304 -24.72 19.00 -12.07
C THR A 304 -24.49 20.51 -12.24
N GLY A 305 -23.70 20.91 -13.23
CA GLY A 305 -23.51 22.32 -13.61
C GLY A 305 -22.28 22.99 -12.99
N PHE A 306 -21.51 22.27 -12.17
CA PHE A 306 -20.25 22.73 -11.61
C PHE A 306 -19.17 21.67 -11.85
N ASP A 307 -17.94 22.10 -12.15
CA ASP A 307 -16.80 21.19 -12.17
C ASP A 307 -16.32 20.88 -10.73
N SER A 308 -15.68 19.74 -10.52
CA SER A 308 -15.20 19.31 -9.19
C SER A 308 -14.22 20.32 -8.58
N LYS A 309 -13.47 21.06 -9.39
CA LYS A 309 -12.51 22.06 -8.91
C LYS A 309 -13.21 23.25 -8.26
N ARG A 310 -14.31 23.73 -8.83
CA ARG A 310 -15.13 24.81 -8.27
C ARG A 310 -15.82 24.38 -6.98
N ILE A 311 -16.28 23.12 -6.91
CA ILE A 311 -16.87 22.54 -5.69
C ILE A 311 -15.81 22.48 -4.58
N SER A 312 -14.63 21.92 -4.88
CA SER A 312 -13.51 21.83 -3.94
C SER A 312 -13.04 23.21 -3.46
N GLU A 313 -12.96 24.20 -4.36
CA GLU A 313 -12.60 25.58 -3.97
C GLU A 313 -13.65 26.19 -3.02
N ALA A 314 -14.94 26.00 -3.28
CA ALA A 314 -16.01 26.49 -2.41
C ALA A 314 -15.95 25.85 -1.00
N LEU A 315 -15.71 24.53 -0.93
CA LEU A 315 -15.50 23.81 0.33
C LEU A 315 -14.26 24.30 1.07
N ARG A 316 -13.15 24.50 0.36
CA ARG A 316 -11.90 25.00 0.94
C ARG A 316 -12.07 26.39 1.55
N ILE A 317 -12.73 27.31 0.85
CA ILE A 317 -13.04 28.65 1.37
C ILE A 317 -13.91 28.52 2.62
N TYR A 318 -14.94 27.67 2.58
CA TYR A 318 -15.84 27.48 3.71
C TYR A 318 -15.12 26.92 4.94
N ASN A 319 -14.33 25.86 4.78
CA ASN A 319 -13.52 25.27 5.84
C ASN A 319 -12.51 26.27 6.43
N GLY A 320 -11.99 27.21 5.64
CA GLY A 320 -11.08 28.25 6.10
C GLY A 320 -11.65 29.17 7.20
N HIS A 321 -12.97 29.15 7.41
CA HIS A 321 -13.66 29.91 8.46
C HIS A 321 -14.14 29.06 9.64
N LEU A 322 -14.01 27.73 9.57
CA LEU A 322 -14.44 26.81 10.62
C LEU A 322 -13.27 26.45 11.54
N SER A 323 -13.46 26.54 12.85
CA SER A 323 -12.39 26.35 13.83
C SER A 323 -12.27 24.92 14.38
N ARG A 324 -13.41 24.22 14.52
CA ARG A 324 -13.50 22.86 15.10
C ARG A 324 -14.35 21.91 14.24
N VAL A 325 -14.75 22.35 13.05
CA VAL A 325 -15.52 21.56 12.10
C VAL A 325 -14.77 21.56 10.78
N GLU A 326 -14.65 20.40 10.16
CA GLU A 326 -14.18 20.24 8.79
C GLU A 326 -15.31 19.65 7.96
N VAL A 327 -15.51 20.16 6.76
CA VAL A 327 -16.47 19.61 5.80
C VAL A 327 -15.69 18.96 4.67
N ILE A 328 -15.94 17.67 4.43
CA ILE A 328 -15.39 16.94 3.29
C ILE A 328 -16.51 16.30 2.49
N THR A 329 -16.23 16.02 1.23
CA THR A 329 -17.10 15.17 0.39
C THR A 329 -16.75 13.70 0.55
N TYR A 330 -17.66 12.82 0.11
CA TYR A 330 -17.34 11.40 -0.02
C TYR A 330 -16.18 11.16 -1.02
N GLU A 331 -16.03 12.00 -2.04
CA GLU A 331 -14.91 11.93 -2.97
C GLU A 331 -13.58 12.13 -2.24
N GLU A 332 -13.49 13.16 -1.40
CA GLU A 332 -12.29 13.46 -0.62
C GLU A 332 -11.98 12.37 0.41
N LEU A 333 -13.00 11.81 1.06
CA LEU A 333 -12.87 10.69 2.00
C LEU A 333 -12.31 9.43 1.30
N ILE A 334 -12.92 9.03 0.18
CA ILE A 334 -12.51 7.88 -0.62
C ILE A 334 -11.09 8.07 -1.14
N HIS A 335 -10.78 9.23 -1.72
CA HIS A 335 -9.43 9.54 -2.19
C HIS A 335 -8.40 9.56 -1.07
N GLY A 336 -8.76 10.07 0.11
CA GLY A 336 -7.92 10.04 1.31
C GLY A 336 -7.59 8.61 1.74
N ALA A 337 -8.62 7.76 1.85
CA ALA A 337 -8.48 6.35 2.20
C ALA A 337 -7.61 5.58 1.18
N SER A 338 -7.88 5.74 -0.12
CA SER A 338 -7.11 5.08 -1.19
C SER A 338 -5.63 5.45 -1.15
N ARG A 339 -5.31 6.74 -0.91
CA ARG A 339 -3.91 7.19 -0.77
C ARG A 339 -3.25 6.62 0.48
N SER A 340 -3.97 6.46 1.58
CA SER A 340 -3.42 5.85 2.80
C SER A 340 -2.97 4.42 2.54
N ILE A 341 -3.74 3.62 1.81
CA ILE A 341 -3.36 2.25 1.44
C ILE A 341 -2.10 2.26 0.55
N ALA A 342 -2.02 3.19 -0.40
CA ALA A 342 -0.88 3.30 -1.31
C ALA A 342 0.42 3.67 -0.57
N ILE A 343 0.38 4.61 0.38
CA ILE A 343 1.58 5.02 1.14
C ILE A 343 2.10 3.87 2.01
N THR A 344 1.22 3.15 2.70
CA THR A 344 1.62 1.97 3.49
C THR A 344 2.22 0.86 2.62
N SER A 345 1.98 0.88 1.31
CA SER A 345 2.57 -0.09 0.37
C SER A 345 3.99 0.28 -0.12
N GLU A 346 4.43 1.52 0.09
CA GLU A 346 5.78 2.01 -0.29
C GLU A 346 6.78 1.99 0.88
N GLU A 347 6.31 1.87 2.13
CA GLU A 347 7.14 1.88 3.34
C GLU A 347 7.56 0.48 3.83
N ASP A 348 6.99 -0.59 3.27
CA ASP A 348 7.37 -2.00 3.46
C ASP A 348 8.17 -2.54 2.25
#